data_AF-A0A956S7H4-F1
#
_entry.id   AF-A0A956S7H4-F1
#
_cell.length_a   1.000
_cell.length_b   1.000
_cell.length_c   1.000
_cell.angle_alpha   90.00
_cell.angle_beta   90.00
_cell.angle_gamma   90.00
#
_symmetry.space_group_name_H-M   'P 1'
#
loop_
_entity.id
_entity.type
_entity.pdbx_description
1 polymer ?
#
loop_
_entity_poly.entity_id
_entity_poly.type
_entity_poly.pdbx_seq_one_letter_code
_entity_poly.pdbx_strand_id
1 'polypeptide(L)'
;KGPVINIELEHFLDSLQNWSLNLNYFYMNIENNEFNEITEKVIIHFPTLTLKYYLLNIDDNFRVNLHFGSYLTFVLLTWDIGGGLSYNIFNQKLFIESSIHYTNKFPLILSGIRMPLIYKINFSYKF
;
A
#
# COMPACT_ATOMS: atom_id res chain seq x y z
N LYS A 1 0.89 16.01 -9.42
CA LYS A 1 1.01 14.57 -9.06
C LYS A 1 2.40 14.37 -8.45
N GLY A 2 2.52 14.40 -7.12
CA GLY A 2 3.81 14.33 -6.44
C GLY A 2 4.22 12.91 -6.04
N PRO A 3 5.51 12.67 -5.71
CA PRO A 3 5.95 11.41 -5.13
C PRO A 3 5.22 11.15 -3.82
N VAL A 4 4.70 9.93 -3.67
CA VAL A 4 4.15 9.46 -2.40
C VAL A 4 5.32 8.95 -1.57
N ILE A 5 5.65 9.63 -0.47
CA ILE A 5 6.59 9.06 0.50
C ILE A 5 5.79 8.01 1.27
N ASN A 6 6.27 6.77 1.22
CA ASN A 6 5.70 5.65 1.96
C ASN A 6 6.72 5.12 2.96
N ILE A 7 6.32 5.03 4.22
CA ILE A 7 7.07 4.28 5.24
C ILE A 7 6.27 3.01 5.52
N GLU A 8 6.94 1.87 5.37
CA GLU A 8 6.31 0.55 5.53
C GLU A 8 7.03 -0.23 6.62
N LEU A 9 6.25 -0.87 7.50
CA LEU A 9 6.72 -1.86 8.44
C LEU A 9 5.95 -3.16 8.21
N GLU A 10 6.68 -4.23 7.93
CA GLU A 10 6.12 -5.56 7.69
C GLU A 10 6.59 -6.55 8.75
N HIS A 11 5.65 -7.36 9.24
CA HIS A 11 5.91 -8.43 10.18
C HIS A 11 5.34 -9.75 9.66
N PHE A 12 6.21 -10.72 9.40
CA PHE A 12 5.79 -12.07 9.00
C PHE A 12 5.22 -12.83 10.20
N LEU A 13 4.02 -13.40 9.99
CA LEU A 13 3.24 -14.06 11.03
C LEU A 13 3.54 -15.56 11.15
N ASP A 14 4.21 -16.12 10.15
CA ASP A 14 4.55 -17.54 10.07
C ASP A 14 6.02 -17.75 9.65
N SER A 15 6.57 -18.90 10.03
CA SER A 15 7.95 -19.27 9.68
C SER A 15 8.15 -19.46 8.18
N LEU A 16 7.09 -19.89 7.49
CA LEU A 16 7.04 -20.03 6.04
C LEU A 16 6.93 -18.68 5.32
N GLN A 17 6.63 -17.60 6.04
CA GLN A 17 6.50 -16.24 5.52
C GLN A 17 5.44 -16.11 4.41
N ASN A 18 4.36 -16.87 4.53
CA ASN A 18 3.22 -16.76 3.62
C ASN A 18 2.29 -15.63 4.05
N TRP A 19 2.25 -15.31 5.35
CA TRP A 19 1.37 -14.30 5.90
C TRP A 19 2.19 -13.19 6.53
N SER A 20 1.80 -11.95 6.30
CA SER A 20 2.38 -10.82 7.01
C SER A 20 1.35 -9.76 7.36
N LEU A 21 1.60 -9.10 8.49
CA LEU A 21 0.90 -7.88 8.87
C LEU A 21 1.77 -6.70 8.44
N ASN A 22 1.14 -5.72 7.79
CA ASN A 22 1.85 -4.63 7.16
C ASN A 22 1.21 -3.28 7.50
N LEU A 23 2.00 -2.41 8.09
CA LEU A 23 1.63 -1.04 8.44
C LEU A 23 2.28 -0.09 7.43
N ASN A 24 1.48 0.59 6.62
CA ASN A 24 1.95 1.65 5.72
C ASN A 24 1.55 3.00 6.27
N TYR A 25 2.40 4.00 6.04
CA TYR A 25 2.07 5.40 6.24
C TYR A 25 2.30 6.14 4.93
N PHE A 26 1.20 6.55 4.30
CA PHE A 26 1.24 7.28 3.03
C PHE A 26 1.24 8.79 3.28
N TYR A 27 2.19 9.47 2.65
CA TYR A 27 2.22 10.91 2.48
C TYR A 27 1.94 11.24 1.01
N MET A 28 0.73 11.71 0.69
CA MET A 28 0.34 12.03 -0.68
C MET A 28 0.16 13.53 -0.87
N ASN A 29 0.82 14.09 -1.88
CA ASN A 29 0.59 15.46 -2.32
C ASN A 29 -0.28 15.48 -3.58
N ILE A 30 -1.52 15.91 -3.40
CA ILE A 30 -2.53 15.99 -4.46
C ILE A 30 -2.63 17.44 -4.90
N GLU A 31 -2.29 17.68 -6.16
CA GLU A 31 -2.54 18.96 -6.82
C GLU A 31 -4.01 18.99 -7.23
N ASN A 32 -4.75 19.98 -6.73
CA ASN A 32 -6.11 20.21 -7.18
C ASN A 32 -6.07 21.03 -8.48
N ASN A 33 -6.31 20.36 -9.61
CA ASN A 33 -6.29 21.00 -10.94
C ASN A 33 -7.66 21.53 -11.38
N GLU A 34 -8.68 21.49 -10.51
CA GLU A 34 -10.04 21.87 -10.91
C GLU A 34 -10.29 23.38 -10.93
N PHE A 35 -9.37 24.21 -10.42
CA PHE A 35 -9.50 25.67 -10.44
C PHE A 35 -8.20 26.32 -10.90
N ASN A 36 -8.29 27.15 -11.94
CA ASN A 36 -7.17 27.92 -12.55
C ASN A 36 -6.59 29.01 -11.63
N GLU A 37 -6.79 28.91 -10.31
CA GLU A 37 -6.34 29.88 -9.32
C GLU A 37 -5.56 29.14 -8.24
N ILE A 38 -4.28 29.50 -8.12
CA ILE A 38 -3.33 29.16 -7.05
C ILE A 38 -3.48 27.73 -6.50
N THR A 39 -2.64 26.84 -7.02
CA THR A 39 -2.42 25.44 -6.61
C THR A 39 -2.33 25.24 -5.09
N GLU A 40 -3.46 25.07 -4.41
CA GLU A 40 -3.45 24.54 -3.05
C GLU A 40 -3.07 23.06 -3.11
N LYS A 41 -1.88 22.76 -2.59
CA LYS A 41 -1.39 21.39 -2.41
C LYS A 41 -2.15 20.77 -1.26
N VAL A 42 -3.06 19.84 -1.55
CA VAL A 42 -3.73 19.06 -0.52
C VAL A 42 -2.81 17.90 -0.13
N ILE A 43 -2.31 17.96 1.10
CA ILE A 43 -1.50 16.90 1.67
C ILE A 43 -2.42 15.92 2.41
N ILE A 44 -2.41 14.65 2.01
CA ILE A 44 -3.16 13.59 2.68
C ILE A 44 -2.18 12.65 3.37
N HIS A 45 -2.39 12.47 4.68
CA HIS A 45 -1.70 11.52 5.53
C HIS A 45 -2.69 10.45 5.97
N PHE A 46 -2.38 9.17 5.74
CA PHE A 46 -3.23 8.10 6.24
C PHE A 46 -2.40 6.83 6.51
N PRO A 47 -2.49 6.29 7.73
CA PRO A 47 -1.92 4.99 8.05
C PRO A 47 -2.84 3.88 7.54
N THR A 48 -2.31 2.87 6.87
CA THR A 48 -3.05 1.66 6.49
C THR A 48 -2.50 0.45 7.22
N LEU A 49 -3.40 -0.40 7.71
CA LEU A 49 -3.06 -1.71 8.24
C LEU A 49 -3.61 -2.76 7.28
N THR A 50 -2.70 -3.57 6.74
CA THR A 50 -3.02 -4.57 5.73
C THR A 50 -2.50 -5.93 6.15
N LEU A 51 -3.30 -6.96 5.89
CA LEU A 51 -2.87 -8.35 5.93
C LEU A 51 -2.44 -8.72 4.51
N LYS A 52 -1.18 -9.13 4.34
CA LYS A 52 -0.68 -9.65 3.06
C LYS A 52 -0.63 -11.17 3.10
N TYR A 53 -0.91 -11.77 1.95
CA TYR A 53 -0.71 -13.17 1.67
C TYR A 53 0.21 -13.31 0.46
N TYR A 54 1.33 -14.00 0.63
CA TYR A 54 2.27 -14.32 -0.43
C TYR A 54 1.87 -15.67 -1.04
N LEU A 55 1.42 -15.62 -2.29
CA LEU A 55 1.11 -16.78 -3.11
C LEU A 55 2.42 -17.54 -3.42
N LEU A 56 2.32 -18.88 -3.41
CA LEU A 56 3.39 -19.85 -3.65
C LEU A 56 4.46 -19.33 -4.63
N ASN A 57 5.70 -19.31 -4.15
CA ASN A 57 6.93 -18.90 -4.83
C ASN A 57 6.93 -19.35 -6.30
N ILE A 58 6.92 -18.39 -7.23
CA ILE A 58 7.22 -18.68 -8.64
C ILE A 58 8.69 -19.11 -8.75
N ASP A 59 9.55 -18.54 -7.90
CA ASP A 59 10.94 -18.94 -7.65
C ASP A 59 11.34 -18.54 -6.21
N ASP A 60 12.47 -19.02 -5.70
CA ASP A 60 12.99 -18.75 -4.35
C ASP A 60 13.12 -17.26 -4.02
N ASN A 61 13.20 -16.42 -5.05
CA ASN A 61 13.34 -14.97 -4.92
C ASN A 61 12.09 -14.20 -5.33
N PHE A 62 11.20 -14.77 -6.14
CA PHE A 62 10.06 -14.04 -6.72
C PHE A 62 8.73 -14.52 -6.15
N ARG A 63 7.96 -13.59 -5.58
CA ARG A 63 6.68 -13.88 -4.93
C ARG A 63 5.59 -12.93 -5.43
N VAL A 64 4.39 -13.46 -5.59
CA VAL A 64 3.19 -12.66 -5.81
C VAL A 64 2.50 -12.48 -4.47
N ASN A 65 2.04 -11.28 -4.15
CA ASN A 65 1.23 -11.05 -2.97
C ASN A 65 -0.14 -10.50 -3.31
N LEU A 66 -1.09 -10.84 -2.47
CA LEU A 66 -2.39 -10.20 -2.36
C LEU A 66 -2.47 -9.55 -1.00
N HIS A 67 -3.16 -8.42 -0.89
CA HIS A 67 -3.38 -7.79 0.40
C HIS A 67 -4.80 -7.29 0.55
N PHE A 68 -5.24 -7.30 1.79
CA PHE A 68 -6.52 -6.78 2.21
C PHE A 68 -6.37 -6.09 3.56
N GLY A 69 -6.95 -4.91 3.70
CA GLY A 69 -6.82 -4.13 4.89
C GLY A 69 -7.81 -2.99 4.95
N SER A 70 -7.54 -2.11 5.91
CA SER A 70 -8.33 -0.92 6.08
C SER A 70 -7.45 0.21 6.59
N TYR A 71 -7.97 1.42 6.44
CA TYR A 71 -7.48 2.56 7.18
C TYR A 71 -8.62 3.34 7.78
N LEU A 72 -8.31 3.91 8.93
CA LEU A 72 -9.18 4.80 9.65
C LEU A 72 -8.73 6.23 9.37
N THR A 73 -9.52 6.95 8.58
CA THR A 73 -9.49 8.42 8.69
C THR A 73 -10.42 8.81 9.84
N PHE A 74 -10.19 9.98 10.46
CA PHE A 74 -10.98 10.48 11.60
C PHE A 74 -12.51 10.42 11.42
N VAL A 75 -13.01 10.27 10.19
CA VAL A 75 -14.44 10.32 9.85
C VAL A 75 -14.93 9.05 9.14
N LEU A 76 -14.04 8.27 8.50
CA LEU A 76 -14.45 7.19 7.58
C LEU A 76 -13.52 5.98 7.65
N LEU A 77 -14.13 4.80 7.82
CA LEU A 77 -13.49 3.51 7.57
C LEU A 77 -13.41 3.28 6.06
N THR A 78 -12.20 3.04 5.57
CA THR A 78 -11.93 2.81 4.16
C THR A 78 -11.19 1.48 4.02
N TRP A 79 -11.52 0.71 2.99
CA TRP A 79 -10.95 -0.60 2.73
C TRP A 79 -9.83 -0.44 1.70
N ASP A 80 -8.75 -1.20 1.89
CA ASP A 80 -7.62 -1.29 0.98
C ASP A 80 -7.53 -2.73 0.48
N ILE A 81 -7.58 -2.92 -0.83
CA ILE A 81 -7.41 -4.22 -1.47
C ILE A 81 -6.46 -4.07 -2.64
N GLY A 82 -5.61 -5.06 -2.84
CA GLY A 82 -4.68 -5.01 -3.93
C GLY A 82 -3.76 -6.21 -3.96
N GLY A 83 -2.67 -6.03 -4.66
CA GLY A 83 -1.67 -7.06 -4.85
C GLY A 83 -0.41 -6.51 -5.49
N GLY A 84 0.61 -7.35 -5.51
CA GLY A 84 1.92 -6.94 -5.94
C GLY A 84 2.85 -8.11 -6.25
N LEU A 85 4.05 -7.73 -6.64
CA LEU A 85 5.17 -8.62 -6.91
C LEU A 85 6.30 -8.21 -5.98
N SER A 86 6.90 -9.17 -5.30
CA SER A 86 8.10 -8.96 -4.50
C SER A 86 9.26 -9.80 -5.00
N TYR A 87 10.45 -9.21 -4.96
CA TYR A 87 11.69 -9.84 -5.36
C TYR A 87 12.75 -9.69 -4.29
N ASN A 88 13.28 -10.82 -3.82
CA ASN A 88 14.35 -10.89 -2.84
C ASN A 88 15.72 -10.72 -3.51
N ILE A 89 16.60 -9.92 -2.90
CA ILE A 89 17.97 -9.67 -3.33
C ILE A 89 18.90 -9.85 -2.11
N PHE A 90 20.17 -10.14 -2.36
CA PHE A 90 21.23 -10.23 -1.33
C PHE A 90 20.88 -11.19 -0.19
N ASN A 91 20.78 -12.48 -0.48
CA ASN A 91 20.45 -13.53 0.49
C ASN A 91 19.14 -13.24 1.25
N GLN A 92 18.13 -12.74 0.53
CA GLN A 92 16.79 -12.45 1.06
C GLN A 92 16.73 -11.35 2.14
N LYS A 93 17.79 -10.56 2.31
CA LYS A 93 17.80 -9.43 3.25
C LYS A 93 17.26 -8.14 2.64
N LEU A 94 17.46 -7.92 1.36
CA LEU A 94 16.86 -6.79 0.66
C LEU A 94 15.68 -7.31 -0.15
N PHE A 95 14.56 -6.59 -0.18
CA PHE A 95 13.47 -6.92 -1.09
C PHE A 95 12.94 -5.67 -1.79
N ILE A 96 12.59 -5.85 -3.05
CA ILE A 96 11.89 -4.86 -3.86
C ILE A 96 10.45 -5.33 -3.99
N GLU A 97 9.49 -4.48 -3.65
CA GLU A 97 8.07 -4.75 -3.86
C GLU A 97 7.48 -3.71 -4.81
N SER A 98 6.74 -4.18 -5.82
CA SER A 98 5.85 -3.34 -6.60
C SER A 98 4.40 -3.75 -6.31
N SER A 99 3.53 -2.80 -6.01
CA SER A 99 2.13 -3.12 -5.69
C SER A 99 1.15 -2.06 -6.17
N ILE A 100 -0.09 -2.49 -6.32
CA ILE A 100 -1.24 -1.65 -6.65
C ILE A 100 -2.20 -1.74 -5.46
N HIS A 101 -2.64 -0.58 -4.95
CA HIS A 101 -3.59 -0.46 -3.85
C HIS A 101 -4.86 0.23 -4.35
N TYR A 102 -5.97 -0.49 -4.28
CA TYR A 102 -7.30 0.04 -4.56
C TYR A 102 -8.01 0.34 -3.25
N THR A 103 -8.24 1.62 -3.01
CA THR A 103 -8.87 2.12 -1.79
C THR A 103 -10.31 2.54 -2.06
N ASN A 104 -11.25 2.18 -1.18
CA ASN A 104 -12.65 2.57 -1.31
C ASN A 104 -13.37 2.68 0.04
N LYS A 105 -14.29 3.65 0.16
CA LYS A 105 -15.04 3.89 1.41
C LYS A 105 -15.94 2.71 1.74
N PHE A 106 -16.06 2.40 3.03
CA PHE A 106 -17.03 1.43 3.50
C PHE A 106 -18.37 2.10 3.86
N PRO A 107 -19.52 1.47 3.53
CA PRO A 107 -19.70 0.28 2.69
C PRO A 107 -19.44 0.55 1.20
N LEU A 108 -19.05 -0.49 0.45
CA LEU A 108 -18.74 -0.50 -1.00
C LEU A 108 -19.81 0.15 -1.91
N ILE A 109 -20.98 0.45 -1.37
CA ILE A 109 -22.16 1.00 -2.04
C ILE A 109 -22.12 2.55 -2.08
N LEU A 110 -21.32 3.20 -1.21
CA LEU A 110 -21.18 4.66 -1.18
C LEU A 110 -20.13 5.16 -2.19
N SER A 111 -20.40 4.96 -3.47
CA SER A 111 -19.50 5.21 -4.62
C SER A 111 -19.18 6.68 -4.96
N GLY A 112 -19.65 7.65 -4.14
CA GLY A 112 -19.63 9.07 -4.50
C GLY A 112 -18.25 9.75 -4.49
N ILE A 113 -17.24 9.19 -3.82
CA ILE A 113 -15.89 9.74 -3.76
C ILE A 113 -14.90 8.61 -4.05
N ARG A 114 -14.35 8.58 -5.26
CA ARG A 114 -13.30 7.63 -5.66
C ARG A 114 -11.99 8.02 -4.97
N MET A 115 -11.49 7.17 -4.07
CA MET A 115 -10.14 7.36 -3.53
C MET A 115 -9.12 7.00 -4.62
N PRO A 116 -7.91 7.62 -4.61
CA PRO A 116 -6.93 7.41 -5.66
C PRO A 116 -6.41 5.97 -5.65
N LEU A 117 -6.18 5.43 -6.86
CA LEU A 117 -5.40 4.21 -7.04
C LEU A 117 -3.93 4.52 -6.78
N ILE A 118 -3.30 3.78 -5.86
CA ILE A 118 -1.90 4.02 -5.47
C ILE A 118 -1.03 2.94 -6.09
N TYR A 119 0.00 3.37 -6.81
CA TYR A 119 1.05 2.51 -7.34
C TYR A 119 2.30 2.70 -6.49
N LYS A 120 2.87 1.60 -6.00
CA LYS A 120 3.96 1.60 -5.03
C LYS A 120 5.15 0.83 -5.59
N ILE A 121 6.35 1.37 -5.38
CA ILE A 121 7.62 0.65 -5.53
C ILE A 121 8.39 0.87 -4.23
N ASN A 122 8.62 -0.18 -3.45
CA ASN A 122 9.31 -0.13 -2.18
C ASN A 122 10.62 -0.91 -2.24
N PHE A 123 11.62 -0.35 -1.58
CA PHE A 123 12.90 -1.01 -1.30
C PHE A 123 12.99 -1.16 0.21
N SER A 124 13.08 -2.40 0.67
CA SER A 124 12.94 -2.73 2.08
C SER A 124 14.05 -3.67 2.53
N TYR A 125 14.40 -3.58 3.81
CA TYR A 125 15.41 -4.43 4.44
C TYR A 125 14.77 -5.30 5.52
N LYS A 126 15.05 -6.60 5.47
CA LYS A 126 14.59 -7.60 6.43
C LYS A 126 15.65 -7.79 7.51
N PHE A 127 15.24 -7.55 8.76
CA PHE A 127 16.05 -7.73 9.96
C PHE A 127 15.43 -8.80 10.88
#